data_AF-A0A242U7W2-F1
#
_entry.id   AF-A0A242U7W2-F1
#
_cell.length_a   1.000
_cell.length_b   1.000
_cell.length_c   1.000
_cell.angle_alpha   90.00
_cell.angle_beta   90.00
_cell.angle_gamma   90.00
#
_symmetry.space_group_name_H-M   'P 1'
#
loop_
_entity.id
_entity.type
_entity.pdbx_description
1 polymer ?
#
loop_
_entity_poly.entity_id
_entity_poly.type
_entity_poly.pdbx_seq_one_letter_code
_entity_poly.pdbx_strand_id
1 'polypeptide(L)' 'MTKKELSFKEGYELLKKNATLLEDQDEPDIDNLMKIVEESMSAYKACKTRVDAVQKALNDTFKE' A
#
# COMPACT_ATOMS: atom_id res chain seq x y z
N MET A 1 -12.14 -3.27 18.17
CA MET A 1 -12.52 -3.50 16.76
C MET A 1 -11.26 -3.91 16.01
N THR A 2 -11.21 -5.14 15.50
CA THR A 2 -10.07 -5.67 14.74
C THR A 2 -9.99 -4.93 13.39
N LYS A 3 -8.95 -4.11 13.21
CA LYS A 3 -8.65 -3.49 11.90
C LYS A 3 -8.41 -4.62 10.92
N LYS A 4 -9.30 -4.80 9.93
CA LYS A 4 -9.10 -5.78 8.86
C LYS A 4 -7.85 -5.36 8.09
N GLU A 5 -6.79 -6.16 8.14
CA GLU A 5 -5.59 -5.90 7.34
C GLU A 5 -5.93 -6.09 5.86
N LEU A 6 -5.52 -5.12 5.03
CA LEU A 6 -5.70 -5.19 3.59
C LEU A 6 -4.93 -6.40 3.02
N SER A 7 -5.53 -7.12 2.09
CA SER A 7 -4.78 -8.05 1.24
C SER A 7 -3.82 -7.28 0.33
N PHE A 8 -2.83 -7.98 -0.24
CA PHE A 8 -1.90 -7.37 -1.20
C PHE A 8 -2.65 -6.75 -2.38
N LYS A 9 -3.67 -7.44 -2.91
CA LYS A 9 -4.45 -6.94 -4.04
C LYS A 9 -5.23 -5.67 -3.68
N GLU A 10 -5.94 -5.67 -2.56
CA GLU A 10 -6.69 -4.49 -2.10
C GLU A 10 -5.75 -3.29 -1.83
N GLY A 11 -4.59 -3.54 -1.21
CA GLY A 11 -3.58 -2.51 -0.99
C GLY A 11 -3.01 -1.95 -2.29
N TYR A 12 -2.70 -2.81 -3.26
CA TYR A 12 -2.18 -2.39 -4.55
C TYR A 12 -3.21 -1.58 -5.35
N GLU A 13 -4.46 -2.01 -5.38
CA GLU A 13 -5.55 -1.26 -6.04
C GLU A 13 -5.75 0.11 -5.40
N LEU A 14 -5.70 0.20 -4.06
CA LEU A 14 -5.81 1.47 -3.34
C LEU A 14 -4.62 2.41 -3.65
N LEU A 15 -3.39 1.89 -3.64
CA LEU A 15 -2.21 2.66 -4.02
C LEU A 15 -2.32 3.21 -5.44
N LYS A 16 -2.71 2.37 -6.39
CA LYS A 16 -2.87 2.77 -7.78
C LYS A 16 -3.92 3.87 -7.93
N LYS A 17 -5.09 3.70 -7.28
CA LYS A 17 -6.16 4.70 -7.29
C LYS A 17 -5.68 6.04 -6.73
N ASN A 18 -5.00 6.02 -5.58
CA ASN A 18 -4.54 7.22 -4.92
C ASN A 18 -3.44 7.93 -5.72
N ALA A 19 -2.53 7.17 -6.34
CA ALA A 19 -1.52 7.73 -7.23
C ALA A 19 -2.15 8.45 -8.44
N THR A 20 -3.10 7.81 -9.13
CA THR A 20 -3.84 8.44 -10.24
C THR A 20 -4.58 9.71 -9.78
N LEU A 21 -5.22 9.67 -8.61
CA LEU A 21 -5.93 10.84 -8.09
C LEU A 21 -4.98 12.01 -7.76
N LEU A 22 -3.75 11.74 -7.31
CA LEU A 22 -2.74 12.77 -7.07
C LEU A 22 -2.14 13.31 -8.37
N GLU A 23 -1.98 12.45 -9.39
CA GLU A 23 -1.46 12.82 -10.71
C GLU A 23 -2.46 13.67 -11.51
N ASP A 24 -3.76 13.36 -11.42
CA ASP A 24 -4.83 14.04 -12.16
C ASP A 24 -5.27 15.38 -11.52
N GLN A 25 -4.76 15.72 -10.33
CA GLN A 25 -5.10 16.98 -9.64
C GLN A 25 -4.22 18.14 -10.12
N ASP A 26 -4.82 19.06 -10.89
CA ASP A 26 -4.18 20.32 -11.30
C ASP A 26 -3.90 21.27 -10.12
N GLU A 27 -4.83 21.33 -9.15
CA GLU A 27 -4.65 22.06 -7.88
C GLU A 27 -4.73 21.07 -6.70
N PRO A 28 -3.73 21.05 -5.80
CA PRO A 28 -3.72 20.12 -4.68
C PRO A 28 -4.77 20.50 -3.63
N ASP A 29 -5.72 19.59 -3.38
CA ASP A 29 -6.65 19.68 -2.26
C ASP A 29 -5.91 19.33 -0.96
N ILE A 30 -5.30 20.33 -0.33
CA ILE A 30 -4.44 20.16 0.86
C ILE A 30 -5.17 19.43 2.00
N ASP A 31 -6.46 19.67 2.19
CA ASP A 31 -7.25 19.07 3.26
C ASP A 31 -7.47 17.57 3.05
N ASN A 32 -7.54 17.12 1.80
CA ASN A 32 -7.67 15.71 1.46
C ASN A 32 -6.33 15.04 1.12
N LEU A 33 -5.29 15.82 0.81
CA LEU A 33 -3.95 15.32 0.51
C LEU A 33 -3.39 14.47 1.65
N MET A 34 -3.51 14.96 2.89
CA MET A 34 -3.05 14.22 4.08
C MET A 34 -3.78 12.88 4.24
N LYS A 35 -5.10 12.84 3.99
CA LYS A 35 -5.88 11.60 4.07
C LYS A 35 -5.43 10.59 3.01
N ILE A 36 -5.26 11.06 1.76
CA ILE A 36 -4.80 10.23 0.64
C ILE A 36 -3.42 9.64 0.95
N VAL A 37 -2.51 10.44 1.51
CA VAL A 37 -1.17 10.00 1.90
C VAL A 37 -1.24 8.97 3.03
N GLU A 38 -2.03 9.19 4.07
CA GLU A 38 -2.20 8.23 5.18
C GLU A 38 -2.78 6.89 4.73
N GLU A 39 -3.80 6.93 3.87
CA GLU A 39 -4.39 5.74 3.26
C GLU A 39 -3.36 4.99 2.38
N SER A 40 -2.62 5.74 1.57
CA SER A 40 -1.56 5.19 0.72
C SER A 40 -0.45 4.55 1.54
N MET A 41 -0.01 5.18 2.63
CA MET A 41 1.01 4.62 3.53
C MET A 41 0.53 3.33 4.20
N SER A 42 -0.75 3.27 4.58
CA SER A 42 -1.36 2.06 5.14
C SER A 42 -1.39 0.92 4.13
N ALA A 43 -1.78 1.22 2.88
CA ALA A 43 -1.79 0.25 1.79
C ALA A 43 -0.37 -0.21 1.41
N TYR A 44 0.58 0.71 1.36
CA TYR A 44 2.00 0.41 1.13
C TYR A 44 2.55 -0.54 2.20
N LYS A 45 2.27 -0.26 3.48
CA LYS A 45 2.72 -1.14 4.57
C LYS A 45 2.18 -2.55 4.41
N ALA A 46 0.89 -2.70 4.08
CA ALA A 46 0.29 -4.01 3.82
C ALA A 46 0.97 -4.74 2.65
N CYS A 47 1.22 -4.02 1.54
CA CYS A 47 1.91 -4.58 0.38
C CYS A 47 3.33 -5.03 0.72
N LYS A 48 4.11 -4.16 1.37
CA LYS A 48 5.49 -4.42 1.79
C LYS A 48 5.58 -5.63 2.70
N THR A 49 4.72 -5.72 3.73
CA THR A 49 4.71 -6.87 4.64
C THR A 49 4.50 -8.19 3.90
N ARG A 50 3.64 -8.22 2.89
CA ARG A 50 3.39 -9.43 2.09
C ARG A 50 4.58 -9.77 1.19
N VAL A 51 5.18 -8.78 0.54
CA VAL A 51 6.39 -8.98 -0.29
C VAL A 51 7.56 -9.47 0.57
N ASP A 52 7.80 -8.84 1.72
CA ASP A 52 8.86 -9.23 2.65
C ASP A 52 8.66 -10.68 3.14
N ALA A 53 7.41 -11.08 3.43
CA ALA A 53 7.10 -12.45 3.82
C ALA A 53 7.37 -13.47 2.70
N VAL A 54 7.01 -13.13 1.46
CA VAL A 54 7.33 -13.97 0.28
C VAL A 54 8.83 -14.07 0.07
N GLN A 55 9.55 -12.94 0.12
CA GLN A 55 11.00 -12.93 -0.02
C GLN A 55 11.68 -13.77 1.07
N LYS A 56 11.21 -13.68 2.32
CA LYS A 56 11.70 -14.50 3.42
C LYS A 56 11.45 -15.99 3.14
N ALA A 57 10.25 -16.37 2.72
CA ALA A 57 9.91 -17.75 2.43
C ALA A 57 10.77 -18.33 1.29
N LEU A 58 11.00 -17.56 0.23
CA LEU A 58 11.88 -17.95 -0.87
C LEU A 58 13.32 -18.11 -0.37
N ASN A 59 13.84 -17.13 0.39
CA ASN A 59 15.17 -17.22 0.95
C ASN A 59 15.34 -18.43 1.87
N ASP A 60 14.36 -18.73 2.72
CA ASP A 60 14.41 -19.88 3.63
C ASP A 60 14.31 -21.22 2.86
N THR A 61 13.66 -21.23 1.69
CA THR A 61 13.54 -22.42 0.82
C THR A 61 14.80 -22.68 0.00
N PHE A 62 15.50 -21.62 -0.43
CA PHE A 62 16.65 -21.70 -1.34
C PHE A 62 18.00 -21.41 -0.67
N LYS A 63 18.05 -21.27 0.66
CA LYS A 63 19.31 -21.24 1.42
C LYS A 63 19.77 -22.67 1.68
N GLU A 64 20.87 -23.06 1.03
CA GLU A 64 21.69 -24.23 1.40
C GLU A 64 22.41 -23.99 2.74
#